data_AF-A0A1I6S213-F1
#
_entry.id   AF-A0A1I6S213-F1
#
_cell.length_a   1.000
_cell.length_b   1.000
_cell.length_c   1.000
_cell.angle_alpha   90.00
_cell.angle_beta   90.00
_cell.angle_gamma   90.00
#
_symmetry.space_group_name_H-M   'P 1'
#
loop_
_entity.id
_entity.type
_entity.pdbx_description
1 polymer ?
#
loop_
_entity_poly.entity_id
_entity_poly.type
_entity_poly.pdbx_seq_one_letter_code
_entity_poly.pdbx_strand_id
1 'polypeptide(L)' 'MAARPRKPFLMRASPGVMAAVEKLAAAELRSVNAQLEILLREALHRRGVSAHDDPPQTDDA' A
#
# COMPACT_ATOMS: atom_id res chain seq x y z
N MET A 1 -12.94 2.62 -18.30
CA MET A 1 -12.01 1.61 -17.76
C MET A 1 -12.59 1.09 -16.45
N ALA A 2 -12.61 -0.23 -16.23
CA ALA A 2 -13.08 -0.77 -14.96
C ALA A 2 -11.95 -0.67 -13.92
N ALA A 3 -12.18 0.06 -12.83
CA ALA A 3 -11.29 0.07 -11.69
C ALA A 3 -11.11 -1.37 -11.16
N ARG A 4 -9.87 -1.76 -10.88
CA ARG A 4 -9.53 -3.11 -10.41
C ARG A 4 -10.27 -3.43 -9.11
N PRO A 5 -10.78 -4.66 -8.93
CA PRO A 5 -11.40 -5.05 -7.67
C PRO A 5 -10.38 -4.97 -6.54
N ARG A 6 -10.56 -4.00 -5.63
CA ARG A 6 -9.78 -3.88 -4.39
C ARG A 6 -10.39 -4.81 -3.35
N LYS A 7 -9.58 -5.66 -2.72
CA LYS A 7 -10.04 -6.51 -1.61
C LYS A 7 -10.03 -5.68 -0.32
N PRO A 8 -11.19 -5.31 0.26
CA PRO A 8 -11.20 -4.60 1.53
C PRO A 8 -10.66 -5.53 2.62
N PHE A 9 -9.80 -4.99 3.49
CA PHE A 9 -9.21 -5.71 4.60
C PHE A 9 -9.25 -4.85 5.86
N LEU A 10 -9.80 -5.40 6.94
CA LEU A 10 -9.74 -4.73 8.24
C LEU A 10 -8.37 -4.97 8.86
N MET A 11 -7.50 -3.96 8.78
CA MET A 11 -6.17 -4.01 9.35
C MET A 11 -6.21 -3.62 10.84
N ARG A 12 -5.55 -4.41 11.68
CA ARG A 12 -5.24 -4.05 13.08
C ARG A 12 -3.77 -3.71 13.19
N ALA A 13 -3.45 -2.45 13.40
CA ALA A 13 -2.10 -1.96 13.63
C ALA A 13 -2.06 -1.09 14.88
N SER A 14 -0.85 -0.95 15.46
CA SER A 14 -0.68 -0.04 16.58
C SER A 14 -0.87 1.41 16.12
N PRO A 15 -1.39 2.31 16.98
CA PRO A 15 -1.58 3.72 16.63
C PRO A 15 -0.27 4.40 16.19
N GLY A 16 0.86 4.05 16.82
CA GLY A 16 2.16 4.61 16.47
C GLY A 16 2.65 4.21 15.07
N VAL A 17 2.37 2.98 14.63
CA VAL A 17 2.68 2.54 13.26
C VAL A 17 1.83 3.31 12.26
N MET A 18 0.52 3.43 12.50
CA MET A 18 -0.36 4.18 11.60
C MET A 18 0.04 5.65 11.50
N ALA A 19 0.37 6.31 12.62
CA ALA A 19 0.86 7.69 12.60
C ALA A 19 2.14 7.87 11.79
N ALA A 20 3.07 6.90 11.85
CA ALA A 20 4.29 6.94 11.05
C ALA A 20 4.00 6.76 9.54
N VAL A 21 3.07 5.86 9.18
CA VAL A 21 2.64 5.65 7.80
C VAL A 21 1.93 6.89 7.25
N GLU A 22 1.04 7.51 8.03
CA GLU A 22 0.35 8.76 7.65
C GLU A 22 1.34 9.89 7.37
N LYS A 23 2.33 10.08 8.25
CA LYS A 23 3.37 11.09 8.07
C LYS A 23 4.18 10.84 6.79
N LEU A 24 4.54 9.58 6.52
CA LEU A 24 5.28 9.21 5.32
C LEU A 24 4.45 9.42 4.05
N ALA A 25 3.19 8.99 4.07
CA ALA A 25 2.26 9.18 2.95
C ALA A 25 2.07 10.68 2.62
N ALA A 26 1.94 11.52 3.65
CA ALA A 26 1.85 12.96 3.48
C ALA A 26 3.13 13.56 2.88
N ALA A 27 4.30 13.10 3.31
CA ALA A 27 5.59 13.56 2.78
C ALA A 27 5.78 13.17 1.30
N GLU A 28 5.21 12.05 0.87
CA GLU A 28 5.34 11.52 -0.50
C GLU A 28 4.13 11.85 -1.39
N LEU A 29 3.22 12.72 -0.93
CA LEU A 29 2.00 13.15 -1.62
C LEU A 29 1.13 11.98 -2.10
N ARG A 30 0.98 10.96 -1.24
CA ARG A 30 0.20 9.75 -1.51
C ARG A 30 -0.90 9.54 -0.49
N SER A 31 -1.91 8.76 -0.88
CA SER A 31 -2.88 8.24 0.08
C SER A 31 -2.22 7.23 1.03
N VAL A 32 -2.74 7.13 2.25
CA VAL A 32 -2.27 6.14 3.25
C VAL A 32 -2.37 4.71 2.70
N ASN A 33 -3.42 4.39 1.94
CA ASN A 33 -3.58 3.08 1.33
C ASN A 33 -2.52 2.79 0.26
N ALA A 34 -2.20 3.77 -0.59
CA ALA A 34 -1.13 3.63 -1.57
C ALA A 34 0.23 3.44 -0.89
N GLN A 35 0.47 4.15 0.22
CA GLN A 35 1.70 3.99 0.99
C GLN A 35 1.80 2.61 1.65
N LEU A 36 0.70 2.10 2.23
CA LEU A 36 0.65 0.75 2.79
C LEU A 36 0.96 -0.30 1.73
N GLU A 37 0.41 -0.16 0.53
CA GLU A 37 0.66 -1.07 -0.58
C GLU A 37 2.15 -1.16 -0.95
N ILE A 38 2.83 -0.01 -1.06
CA ILE A 38 4.27 0.06 -1.34
C ILE A 38 5.06 -0.64 -0.22
N LEU A 39 4.79 -0.29 1.04
CA LEU A 39 5.48 -0.86 2.20
C LEU A 39 5.28 -2.38 2.29
N LEU A 40 4.08 -2.87 1.99
CA LEU A 40 3.78 -4.31 1.96
C LEU A 40 4.53 -5.01 0.82
N ARG A 41 4.55 -4.44 -0.38
CA ARG A 41 5.31 -5.00 -1.52
C ARG A 41 6.80 -5.05 -1.23
N GLU A 42 7.37 -4.00 -0.65
CA GLU A 42 8.77 -4.00 -0.22
C GLU A 42 9.04 -5.08 0.83
N ALA A 43 8.17 -5.20 1.83
CA ALA A 43 8.32 -6.20 2.89
C ALA A 43 8.22 -7.64 2.36
N LEU A 44 7.32 -7.90 1.42
CA LEU A 44 7.19 -9.20 0.74
C LEU A 44 8.42 -9.49 -0.12
N HIS A 45 8.86 -8.51 -0.91
CA HIS A 45 10.05 -8.66 -1.75
C HIS A 45 11.30 -8.97 -0.94
N ARG A 46 11.52 -8.28 0.19
CA ARG A 46 12.64 -8.57 1.13
C ARG A 46 12.60 -9.99 1.70
N ARG A 47 11.44 -10.66 1.66
CA ARG A 47 11.24 -12.06 2.09
C ARG A 47 11.28 -13.05 0.92
N GLY A 48 11.56 -12.59 -0.30
CA GLY A 48 11.51 -13.42 -1.50
C GLY A 48 10.10 -13.80 -1.95
N VAL A 49 9.06 -13.17 -1.41
CA VAL A 49 7.66 -13.41 -1.80
C VAL A 49 7.30 -12.42 -2.89
N SER A 50 6.90 -12.91 -4.06
CA SER A 50 6.50 -12.04 -5.16
C SER A 50 4.99 -11.83 -5.22
N ALA A 51 4.58 -10.59 -5.44
CA ALA A 51 3.20 -10.17 -5.69
C ALA A 51 2.90 -10.08 -7.20
N HIS A 52 3.51 -10.97 -8.02
CA HIS A 52 3.55 -10.89 -9.49
C HIS A 52 2.17 -10.90 -10.19
N ASP A 53 1.10 -11.31 -9.53
CA ASP A 53 -0.23 -11.37 -10.14
C ASP A 53 -0.93 -10.00 -10.25
N ASP A 54 -0.27 -8.94 -9.78
CA ASP A 54 -0.77 -7.57 -9.85
C ASP A 54 -0.03 -6.77 -10.93
N PRO A 55 -0.63 -6.51 -12.10
CA PRO A 55 -0.06 -5.58 -13.07
C PRO A 55 0.04 -4.17 -12.47
N PRO A 56 1.03 -3.35 -12.88
CA PRO A 56 1.27 -2.04 -12.31
C PRO A 56 0.01 -1.16 -12.38
N GLN A 57 -0.43 -0.68 -11.22
CA GLN A 57 -1.58 0.22 -11.12
C GLN A 57 -1.16 1.59 -11.63
N THR A 58 -1.75 2.04 -12.74
CA THR A 58 -1.64 3.42 -13.21
C THR A 58 -2.63 4.23 -12.38
N ASP A 59 -2.14 5.13 -11.53
CA ASP A 59 -2.98 6.07 -10.78
C ASP A 59 -3.54 7.11 -11.76
N ASP A 60 -4.80 6.96 -12.14
CA ASP A 60 -5.60 8.09 -12.61
C ASP A 60 -6.28 8.73 -11.40
N ALA A 61 -6.15 10.06 -11.35
CA ALA A 61 -6.47 11.00 -10.26
C ALA A 61 -7.84 10.81 -9.57
#